data_AF-A0A933YH10-F1
#
_entry.id   AF-A0A933YH10-F1
#
_cell.length_a   1.000
_cell.length_b   1.000
_cell.length_c   1.000
_cell.angle_alpha   90.00
_cell.angle_beta   90.00
_cell.angle_gamma   90.00
#
_symmetry.space_group_name_H-M   'P 1'
#
loop_
_entity.id
_entity.type
_entity.pdbx_description
1 polymer ?
#
loop_
_entity_poly.entity_id
_entity_poly.type
_entity_poly.pdbx_seq_one_letter_code
_entity_poly.pdbx_strand_id
1 'polypeptide(L)'
;RTGKKEYLVAAEKAMQYIFTSILPENRWYDFETFFSCSRKPLGFFDTYTQQHPQNTLSMFMAAEACYTLHRITNESRYKQTGAAILDYLCLYQQVWSPKWLSRELFGGFGVQNTDGEWSDSRQGYFAVTLMHYYELTKQREYFERGVAALRAMFSLFESSESPRTAENYAHGSQDQLAGVTGIHWGTGSSVVSIHIIRQQYGDAFINVQQGWGVGIDGCRFDDVTVNSNDIRFSLRDVVHSPRKVLVRFGDLMSDSYRVTMNGTPGVAYSRKQLEEGIEVQI
;
A
#
# COMPACT_ATOMS: atom_id res chain seq x y z
N ARG A 1 -10.95 0.91 23.76
CA ARG A 1 -12.09 -0.02 23.96
C ARG A 1 -12.31 -0.36 25.44
N THR A 2 -11.28 -0.72 26.21
CA THR A 2 -11.43 -1.08 27.64
C THR A 2 -11.31 0.10 28.62
N GLY A 3 -10.79 1.26 28.19
CA GLY A 3 -10.51 2.41 29.07
C GLY A 3 -9.31 2.23 30.01
N LYS A 4 -8.68 1.05 29.99
CA LYS A 4 -7.56 0.65 30.85
C LYS A 4 -6.25 1.30 30.39
N LYS A 5 -5.65 2.12 31.25
CA LYS A 5 -4.42 2.88 30.96
C LYS A 5 -3.20 1.99 30.84
N GLU A 6 -3.17 0.86 31.55
CA GLU A 6 -2.05 -0.07 31.56
C GLU A 6 -1.69 -0.61 30.17
N TYR A 7 -2.68 -0.80 29.29
CA TYR A 7 -2.44 -1.26 27.92
C TYR A 7 -1.79 -0.18 27.04
N LEU A 8 -2.21 1.07 27.21
CA LEU A 8 -1.58 2.19 26.49
C LEU A 8 -0.12 2.36 26.97
N VAL A 9 0.10 2.37 28.28
CA VAL A 9 1.45 2.47 28.86
C VAL A 9 2.36 1.34 28.37
N ALA A 10 1.85 0.10 28.26
CA ALA A 10 2.62 -1.00 27.70
C ALA A 10 2.97 -0.79 26.22
N ALA A 11 2.02 -0.33 25.40
CA ALA A 11 2.25 -0.04 23.98
C ALA A 11 3.27 1.09 23.79
N GLU A 12 3.18 2.16 24.59
CA GLU A 12 4.12 3.29 24.55
C GLU A 12 5.54 2.85 24.95
N LYS A 13 5.68 1.99 25.96
CA LYS A 13 6.97 1.41 26.35
C LYS A 13 7.58 0.54 25.25
N ALA A 14 6.76 -0.28 24.59
CA ALA A 14 7.22 -1.08 23.46
C ALA A 14 7.73 -0.21 22.31
N MET A 15 6.99 0.85 21.96
CA MET A 15 7.44 1.78 20.92
C MET A 15 8.64 2.63 21.33
N GLN A 16 8.77 2.96 22.62
CA GLN A 16 9.97 3.63 23.11
C GLN A 16 11.22 2.77 22.86
N TYR A 17 11.14 1.45 23.08
CA TYR A 17 12.23 0.54 22.75
C TYR A 17 12.56 0.56 21.24
N ILE A 18 11.56 0.52 20.37
CA ILE A 18 11.78 0.66 18.92
C ILE A 18 12.55 1.95 18.61
N PHE A 19 12.13 3.08 19.19
CA PHE A 19 12.72 4.39 18.92
C PHE A 19 14.16 4.53 19.46
N THR A 20 14.49 3.89 20.58
CA THR A 20 15.81 4.05 21.21
C THR A 20 16.81 2.95 20.88
N SER A 21 16.33 1.78 20.48
CA SER A 21 17.18 0.58 20.37
C SER A 21 17.17 -0.05 18.98
N ILE A 22 16.15 0.22 18.16
CA ILE A 22 16.04 -0.34 16.81
C ILE A 22 16.31 0.72 15.76
N LEU A 23 15.56 1.83 15.79
CA LEU A 23 15.61 2.91 14.80
C LEU A 23 17.03 3.50 14.62
N PRO A 24 17.82 3.79 15.68
CA PRO A 24 19.11 4.47 15.51
C PRO A 24 20.13 3.68 14.70
N GLU A 25 20.02 2.35 14.70
CA GLU A 25 20.95 1.46 14.01
C GLU A 25 20.26 0.64 12.89
N ASN A 26 18.98 0.90 12.62
CA ASN A 26 18.14 0.13 11.70
C ASN A 26 18.25 -1.39 11.90
N ARG A 27 18.19 -1.86 13.15
CA ARG A 27 18.24 -3.29 13.51
C ARG A 27 16.86 -3.95 13.37
N TRP A 28 16.29 -3.87 12.17
CA TRP A 28 14.96 -4.36 11.83
C TRP A 28 14.91 -5.89 11.73
N TYR A 29 15.14 -6.52 12.87
CA TYR A 29 15.23 -7.96 13.02
C TYR A 29 13.88 -8.57 13.34
N ASP A 30 13.62 -9.70 12.72
CA ASP A 30 12.59 -10.65 13.10
C ASP A 30 13.11 -12.09 12.95
N PHE A 31 12.21 -13.07 13.12
CA PHE A 31 12.56 -14.48 12.98
C PHE A 31 13.11 -14.80 11.58
N GLU A 32 12.47 -14.28 10.53
CA GLU A 32 12.85 -14.58 9.16
C GLU A 32 14.20 -13.98 8.79
N THR A 33 14.56 -12.84 9.39
CA THR A 33 15.85 -12.17 9.18
C THR A 33 17.03 -13.14 9.34
N PHE A 34 16.95 -14.12 10.25
CA PHE A 34 18.09 -15.01 10.53
C PHE A 34 17.81 -16.48 10.20
N PHE A 35 16.56 -16.92 10.28
CA PHE A 35 16.23 -18.34 10.30
C PHE A 35 15.51 -18.83 9.04
N SER A 36 14.93 -17.91 8.26
CA SER A 36 14.17 -18.24 7.03
C SER A 36 14.90 -17.73 5.78
N CYS A 37 14.88 -18.54 4.72
CA CYS A 37 15.22 -18.20 3.32
C CYS A 37 16.64 -17.70 3.02
N SER A 38 17.22 -16.82 3.84
CA SER A 38 18.61 -16.35 3.81
C SER A 38 19.23 -16.44 5.21
N ARG A 39 19.56 -17.69 5.61
CA ARG A 39 20.08 -17.97 6.95
C ARG A 39 21.44 -17.33 7.18
N LYS A 40 21.59 -16.69 8.34
CA LYS A 40 22.82 -16.01 8.74
C LYS A 40 22.99 -16.03 10.27
N PRO A 41 24.22 -15.96 10.80
CA PRO A 41 24.44 -15.94 12.25
C PRO A 41 23.73 -14.76 12.92
N LEU A 42 23.28 -14.96 14.16
CA LEU A 42 22.78 -13.84 14.97
C LEU A 42 23.88 -12.79 15.14
N GLY A 43 23.53 -11.53 14.94
CA GLY A 43 24.49 -10.42 14.97
C GLY A 43 25.28 -10.24 13.67
N PHE A 44 24.90 -10.93 12.59
CA PHE A 44 25.44 -10.64 11.25
C PHE A 44 25.38 -9.13 10.97
N PHE A 45 26.46 -8.61 10.40
CA PHE A 45 26.59 -7.24 9.92
C PHE A 45 27.29 -7.31 8.57
N ASP A 46 26.68 -6.71 7.55
CA ASP A 46 27.28 -6.68 6.22
C ASP A 46 28.33 -5.56 6.15
N THR A 47 29.60 -5.95 6.13
CA THR A 47 30.72 -5.02 6.05
C THR A 47 30.85 -4.34 4.68
N TYR A 48 30.17 -4.81 3.64
CA TYR A 48 30.18 -4.16 2.33
C TYR A 48 29.16 -3.02 2.26
N THR A 49 27.90 -3.29 2.62
CA THR A 49 26.84 -2.27 2.63
C THR A 49 26.82 -1.43 3.91
N GLN A 50 27.62 -1.81 4.92
CA GLN A 50 27.68 -1.18 6.24
C GLN A 50 26.31 -1.16 6.94
N GLN A 51 25.56 -2.25 6.80
CA GLN A 51 24.20 -2.37 7.30
C GLN A 51 23.97 -3.68 8.04
N HIS A 52 23.06 -3.62 9.01
CA HIS A 52 22.47 -4.80 9.61
C HIS A 52 21.51 -5.46 8.62
N PRO A 53 21.28 -6.79 8.72
CA PRO A 53 20.21 -7.43 7.98
C PRO A 53 18.86 -6.93 8.48
N GLN A 54 17.91 -6.74 7.57
CA GLN A 54 16.66 -6.04 7.86
C GLN A 54 15.50 -6.77 7.18
N ASN A 55 14.36 -6.87 7.86
CA ASN A 55 13.13 -7.45 7.33
C ASN A 55 11.98 -6.44 7.32
N THR A 56 11.27 -6.39 6.20
CA THR A 56 10.19 -5.43 5.93
C THR A 56 8.97 -5.61 6.83
N LEU A 57 8.68 -6.83 7.34
CA LEU A 57 7.54 -7.04 8.23
C LEU A 57 7.68 -6.30 9.55
N SER A 58 8.89 -6.30 10.12
CA SER A 58 9.16 -5.63 11.38
C SER A 58 8.99 -4.10 11.26
N MET A 59 9.42 -3.53 10.13
CA MET A 59 9.22 -2.12 9.79
C MET A 59 7.74 -1.80 9.64
N PHE A 60 7.01 -2.61 8.88
CA PHE A 60 5.55 -2.47 8.69
C PHE A 60 4.81 -2.47 10.03
N MET A 61 5.09 -3.46 10.90
CA MET A 61 4.43 -3.55 12.20
C MET A 61 4.73 -2.33 13.08
N ALA A 62 5.96 -1.81 13.04
CA ALA A 62 6.32 -0.60 13.76
C ALA A 62 5.62 0.66 13.21
N ALA A 63 5.47 0.77 11.89
CA ALA A 63 4.71 1.85 11.26
C ALA A 63 3.22 1.78 11.58
N GLU A 64 2.59 0.60 11.55
CA GLU A 64 1.18 0.41 11.95
C GLU A 64 0.96 0.69 13.44
N ALA A 65 1.91 0.31 14.30
CA ALA A 65 1.87 0.63 15.73
C ALA A 65 1.95 2.15 15.97
N CYS A 66 2.81 2.86 15.23
CA CYS A 66 2.87 4.32 15.25
C CYS A 66 1.57 4.96 14.78
N TYR A 67 1.00 4.50 13.67
CA TYR A 67 -0.29 4.98 13.16
C TYR A 67 -1.39 4.80 14.22
N THR A 68 -1.46 3.63 14.84
CA THR A 68 -2.45 3.31 15.87
C THR A 68 -2.26 4.18 17.12
N LEU A 69 -1.03 4.33 17.62
CA LEU A 69 -0.75 5.18 18.77
C LEU A 69 -1.08 6.64 18.48
N HIS A 70 -0.70 7.17 17.32
CA HIS A 70 -1.07 8.51 16.92
C HIS A 70 -2.60 8.71 16.94
N ARG A 71 -3.38 7.75 16.43
CA ARG A 71 -4.85 7.83 16.47
C ARG A 71 -5.44 7.80 17.88
N ILE A 72 -4.77 7.16 18.83
CA ILE A 72 -5.25 7.03 20.21
C ILE A 72 -4.82 8.21 21.06
N THR A 73 -3.58 8.70 20.91
CA THR A 73 -2.99 9.73 21.77
C THR A 73 -2.97 11.12 21.14
N ASN A 74 -3.15 11.21 19.82
CA ASN A 74 -2.97 12.41 19.00
C ASN A 74 -1.54 13.00 19.07
N GLU A 75 -0.56 12.24 19.55
CA GLU A 75 0.81 12.74 19.65
C GLU A 75 1.51 12.72 18.29
N SER A 76 2.04 13.88 17.88
CA SER A 76 2.66 14.06 16.56
C SER A 76 3.93 13.23 16.38
N ARG A 77 4.66 12.90 17.46
CA ARG A 77 5.86 12.06 17.39
C ARG A 77 5.60 10.72 16.72
N TYR A 78 4.44 10.10 17.00
CA TYR A 78 4.09 8.81 16.41
C TYR A 78 3.78 8.95 14.92
N LYS A 79 3.08 10.01 14.51
CA LYS A 79 2.87 10.32 13.09
C LYS A 79 4.19 10.53 12.35
N GLN A 80 5.10 11.33 12.91
CA GLN A 80 6.38 11.67 12.28
C GLN A 80 7.32 10.47 12.19
N THR A 81 7.55 9.78 13.30
CA THR A 81 8.44 8.61 13.32
C THR A 81 7.86 7.46 12.53
N GLY A 82 6.55 7.24 12.60
CA GLY A 82 5.87 6.22 11.81
C GLY A 82 5.97 6.46 10.30
N ALA A 83 5.86 7.72 9.86
CA ALA A 83 6.05 8.07 8.46
C ALA A 83 7.50 7.80 8.03
N ALA A 84 8.49 8.19 8.84
CA ALA A 84 9.90 7.90 8.54
C ALA A 84 10.22 6.40 8.46
N ILE A 85 9.60 5.57 9.32
CA ILE A 85 9.72 4.10 9.24
C ILE A 85 9.10 3.58 7.94
N LEU A 86 7.91 4.09 7.57
CA LEU A 86 7.25 3.70 6.32
C LEU A 86 8.03 4.14 5.08
N ASP A 87 8.63 5.33 5.09
CA ASP A 87 9.50 5.82 4.01
C ASP A 87 10.70 4.90 3.82
N TYR A 88 11.30 4.45 4.93
CA TYR A 88 12.41 3.50 4.90
C TYR A 88 11.96 2.13 4.37
N LEU A 89 10.77 1.64 4.77
CA LEU A 89 10.15 0.45 4.20
C LEU A 89 9.93 0.60 2.68
N CYS A 90 9.54 1.78 2.20
CA CYS A 90 9.35 2.04 0.77
C CYS A 90 10.62 1.96 -0.07
N LEU A 91 11.82 1.89 0.53
CA LEU A 91 13.06 1.57 -0.18
C LEU A 91 13.10 0.13 -0.71
N TYR A 92 12.27 -0.76 -0.15
CA TYR A 92 12.11 -2.15 -0.59
C TYR A 92 11.04 -2.32 -1.67
N GLN A 93 10.36 -1.23 -2.05
CA GLN A 93 9.32 -1.28 -3.05
C GLN A 93 9.91 -1.26 -4.47
N GLN A 94 9.47 -2.19 -5.30
CA GLN A 94 9.89 -2.28 -6.69
C GLN A 94 9.33 -1.11 -7.50
N VAL A 95 10.22 -0.32 -8.08
CA VAL A 95 9.87 0.81 -8.96
C VAL A 95 9.81 0.42 -10.44
N TRP A 96 9.99 -0.87 -10.75
CA TRP A 96 9.97 -1.42 -12.10
C TRP A 96 9.71 -2.93 -12.08
N SER A 97 9.28 -3.47 -13.23
CA SER A 97 9.14 -4.91 -13.47
C SER A 97 10.31 -5.42 -14.32
N PRO A 98 11.05 -6.45 -13.86
CA PRO A 98 12.18 -6.97 -14.58
C PRO A 98 11.76 -7.82 -15.80
N LYS A 99 12.37 -7.53 -16.95
CA LYS A 99 12.00 -8.15 -18.25
C LYS A 99 12.27 -9.65 -18.35
N TRP A 100 13.09 -10.20 -17.46
CA TRP A 100 13.38 -11.64 -17.40
C TRP A 100 12.46 -12.39 -16.43
N LEU A 101 11.55 -11.68 -15.73
CA LEU A 101 10.48 -12.28 -14.97
C LEU A 101 9.16 -12.11 -15.75
N SER A 102 8.35 -13.17 -15.81
CA SER A 102 7.13 -13.22 -16.63
C SER A 102 5.93 -12.50 -16.02
N ARG A 103 6.00 -12.11 -14.74
CA ARG A 103 4.93 -11.41 -14.02
C ARG A 103 5.15 -9.89 -13.99
N GLU A 104 4.05 -9.15 -13.88
CA GLU A 104 4.09 -7.70 -13.62
C GLU A 104 4.31 -7.47 -12.13
N LEU A 105 5.48 -6.95 -11.74
CA LEU A 105 5.93 -6.88 -10.34
C LEU A 105 6.11 -5.44 -9.83
N PHE A 106 5.73 -4.45 -10.64
CA PHE A 106 5.81 -3.03 -10.27
C PHE A 106 4.96 -2.75 -9.03
N GLY A 107 5.61 -2.17 -8.00
CA GLY A 107 4.99 -1.86 -6.73
C GLY A 107 5.07 -2.98 -5.69
N GLY A 108 5.54 -4.18 -6.06
CA GLY A 108 5.78 -5.27 -5.11
C GLY A 108 6.88 -4.93 -4.11
N PHE A 109 7.03 -5.75 -3.06
CA PHE A 109 8.04 -5.54 -2.02
C PHE A 109 8.92 -6.78 -1.85
N GLY A 110 10.23 -6.55 -1.74
CA GLY A 110 11.15 -7.57 -1.22
C GLY A 110 10.96 -7.80 0.28
N VAL A 111 11.45 -8.93 0.79
CA VAL A 111 11.27 -9.30 2.21
C VAL A 111 12.43 -8.78 3.05
N GLN A 112 13.67 -8.92 2.57
CA GLN A 112 14.88 -8.51 3.30
C GLN A 112 15.91 -7.84 2.39
N ASN A 113 16.85 -7.12 2.99
CA ASN A 113 18.02 -6.57 2.27
C ASN A 113 19.11 -7.62 2.02
N THR A 114 18.84 -8.88 2.35
CA THR A 114 19.80 -9.98 2.30
C THR A 114 19.18 -11.25 1.73
N ASP A 115 17.99 -11.18 1.13
CA ASP A 115 17.38 -12.27 0.37
C ASP A 115 17.30 -11.93 -1.13
N GLY A 116 16.89 -12.90 -1.93
CA GLY A 116 16.73 -12.76 -3.38
C GLY A 116 15.28 -12.54 -3.81
N GLU A 117 14.35 -12.31 -2.88
CA GLU A 117 12.92 -12.29 -3.16
C GLU A 117 12.52 -11.00 -3.88
N TRP A 118 11.80 -11.10 -5.00
CA TRP A 118 11.40 -9.91 -5.75
C TRP A 118 10.08 -9.31 -5.27
N SER A 119 9.10 -10.14 -4.93
CA SER A 119 7.79 -9.72 -4.44
C SER A 119 7.23 -10.74 -3.47
N ASP A 120 6.54 -10.28 -2.43
CA ASP A 120 6.03 -11.12 -1.36
C ASP A 120 4.62 -10.69 -0.93
N SER A 121 3.83 -11.66 -0.48
CA SER A 121 2.44 -11.51 -0.06
C SER A 121 2.20 -10.42 0.98
N ARG A 122 3.21 -10.04 1.77
CA ARG A 122 3.16 -8.93 2.73
C ARG A 122 2.72 -7.61 2.12
N GLN A 123 2.99 -7.39 0.83
CA GLN A 123 2.62 -6.17 0.14
C GLN A 123 1.11 -5.89 0.15
N GLY A 124 0.26 -6.91 0.31
CA GLY A 124 -1.18 -6.74 0.52
C GLY A 124 -1.45 -5.92 1.79
N TYR A 125 -0.80 -6.26 2.90
CA TYR A 125 -0.87 -5.49 4.14
C TYR A 125 -0.28 -4.09 3.98
N PHE A 126 0.86 -3.99 3.30
CA PHE A 126 1.57 -2.71 3.13
C PHE A 126 0.72 -1.71 2.33
N ALA A 127 -0.07 -2.19 1.36
CA ALA A 127 -1.01 -1.36 0.62
C ALA A 127 -1.99 -0.62 1.55
N VAL A 128 -2.54 -1.31 2.56
CA VAL A 128 -3.47 -0.70 3.52
C VAL A 128 -2.77 0.32 4.41
N THR A 129 -1.56 0.01 4.90
CA THR A 129 -0.75 0.96 5.69
C THR A 129 -0.38 2.20 4.91
N LEU A 130 -0.01 2.05 3.64
CA LEU A 130 0.26 3.18 2.75
C LEU A 130 -0.99 4.07 2.62
N MET A 131 -2.18 3.48 2.53
CA MET A 131 -3.44 4.24 2.54
C MET A 131 -3.71 4.94 3.89
N HIS A 132 -3.39 4.31 5.01
CA HIS A 132 -3.46 4.95 6.33
C HIS A 132 -2.56 6.18 6.42
N TYR A 133 -1.33 6.09 5.93
CA TYR A 133 -0.39 7.20 5.96
C TYR A 133 -0.70 8.28 4.93
N TYR A 134 -1.29 7.93 3.79
CA TYR A 134 -1.93 8.92 2.91
C TYR A 134 -2.98 9.72 3.67
N GLU A 135 -3.90 9.08 4.40
CA GLU A 135 -4.92 9.82 5.16
C GLU A 135 -4.33 10.71 6.25
N LEU A 136 -3.28 10.25 6.94
CA LEU A 136 -2.62 11.04 7.97
C LEU A 136 -1.85 12.25 7.43
N THR A 137 -1.22 12.13 6.26
CA THR A 137 -0.23 13.10 5.77
C THR A 137 -0.69 13.86 4.53
N LYS A 138 -1.69 13.34 3.83
CA LYS A 138 -2.17 13.78 2.51
C LYS A 138 -1.07 13.78 1.43
N GLN A 139 0.00 13.02 1.66
CA GLN A 139 1.07 12.84 0.67
C GLN A 139 0.62 11.85 -0.41
N ARG A 140 0.43 12.37 -1.63
CA ARG A 140 0.01 11.61 -2.80
C ARG A 140 0.85 10.34 -3.03
N GLU A 141 2.15 10.39 -2.78
CA GLU A 141 3.03 9.24 -3.04
C GLU A 141 2.62 7.99 -2.26
N TYR A 142 2.12 8.12 -1.02
CA TYR A 142 1.67 6.95 -0.27
C TYR A 142 0.44 6.32 -0.92
N PHE A 143 -0.46 7.14 -1.47
CA PHE A 143 -1.61 6.63 -2.21
C PHE A 143 -1.16 5.84 -3.45
N GLU A 144 -0.29 6.43 -4.27
CA GLU A 144 0.21 5.81 -5.50
C GLU A 144 0.99 4.51 -5.22
N ARG A 145 1.86 4.54 -4.21
CA ARG A 145 2.61 3.37 -3.75
C ARG A 145 1.69 2.28 -3.20
N GLY A 146 0.63 2.66 -2.47
CA GLY A 146 -0.35 1.73 -1.95
C GLY A 146 -1.14 1.03 -3.06
N VAL A 147 -1.57 1.78 -4.08
CA VAL A 147 -2.21 1.20 -5.27
C VAL A 147 -1.25 0.26 -6.02
N ALA A 148 0.01 0.65 -6.18
CA ALA A 148 1.01 -0.18 -6.86
C ALA A 148 1.24 -1.50 -6.09
N ALA A 149 1.39 -1.43 -4.76
CA ALA A 149 1.53 -2.61 -3.90
C ALA A 149 0.31 -3.54 -3.97
N LEU A 150 -0.89 -2.95 -3.94
CA LEU A 150 -2.15 -3.68 -4.07
C LEU A 150 -2.22 -4.43 -5.41
N ARG A 151 -1.84 -3.78 -6.51
CA ARG A 151 -1.87 -4.39 -7.85
C ARG A 151 -0.87 -5.53 -7.98
N ALA A 152 0.38 -5.31 -7.57
CA ALA A 152 1.39 -6.36 -7.63
C ALA A 152 1.04 -7.58 -6.76
N MET A 153 0.15 -7.45 -5.77
CA MET A 153 -0.27 -8.57 -4.93
C MET A 153 -1.02 -9.62 -5.76
N PHE A 154 -1.77 -9.18 -6.77
CA PHE A 154 -2.50 -10.07 -7.67
C PHE A 154 -1.56 -10.82 -8.63
N SER A 155 -0.33 -10.35 -8.84
CA SER A 155 0.67 -11.05 -9.64
C SER A 155 1.18 -12.33 -8.98
N LEU A 156 0.98 -12.48 -7.66
CA LEU A 156 1.33 -13.67 -6.89
C LEU A 156 0.27 -14.79 -6.97
N PHE A 157 -0.87 -14.55 -7.63
CA PHE A 157 -1.85 -15.60 -7.88
C PHE A 157 -1.30 -16.60 -8.89
N GLU A 158 -1.55 -17.90 -8.66
CA GLU A 158 -1.06 -18.96 -9.56
C GLU A 158 -1.56 -18.76 -11.00
N SER A 159 -2.82 -18.36 -11.14
CA SER A 159 -3.47 -18.00 -12.41
C SER A 159 -4.66 -17.07 -12.13
N SER A 160 -5.25 -16.51 -13.19
CA SER A 160 -6.47 -15.68 -13.11
C SER A 160 -7.71 -16.42 -12.59
N GLU A 161 -7.68 -17.76 -12.63
CA GLU A 161 -8.80 -18.62 -12.22
C GLU A 161 -8.52 -19.34 -10.88
N SER A 162 -7.27 -19.29 -10.41
CA SER A 162 -6.89 -19.93 -9.14
C SER A 162 -7.22 -18.99 -7.98
N PRO A 163 -7.88 -19.47 -6.91
CA PRO A 163 -8.01 -18.70 -5.68
C PRO A 163 -6.72 -18.73 -4.86
N ARG A 164 -5.67 -19.44 -5.29
CA ARG A 164 -4.45 -19.66 -4.53
C ARG A 164 -3.39 -18.62 -4.89
N THR A 165 -2.76 -18.09 -3.86
CA THR A 165 -1.67 -17.10 -3.96
C THR A 165 -0.39 -17.71 -3.42
N ALA A 166 0.72 -17.48 -4.12
CA ALA A 166 2.03 -17.88 -3.66
C ALA A 166 2.53 -16.99 -2.51
N GLU A 167 3.50 -17.46 -1.73
CA GLU A 167 4.15 -16.65 -0.70
C GLU A 167 4.82 -15.45 -1.33
N ASN A 168 5.71 -15.75 -2.28
CA ASN A 168 6.55 -14.80 -2.95
C ASN A 168 6.82 -15.22 -4.40
N TYR A 169 7.48 -14.31 -5.12
CA TYR A 169 7.90 -14.48 -6.50
C TYR A 169 9.40 -14.28 -6.62
N ALA A 170 10.04 -15.11 -7.44
CA ALA A 170 11.47 -15.10 -7.69
C ALA A 170 12.35 -15.27 -6.46
N HIS A 171 11.90 -16.08 -5.50
CA HIS A 171 12.58 -16.37 -4.24
C HIS A 171 14.07 -16.75 -4.36
N GLY A 172 14.40 -17.58 -5.36
CA GLY A 172 15.77 -18.00 -5.67
C GLY A 172 16.34 -17.31 -6.91
N SER A 173 15.89 -16.09 -7.23
CA SER A 173 16.22 -15.36 -8.46
C SER A 173 15.81 -16.09 -9.76
N GLN A 174 14.75 -16.91 -9.68
CA GLN A 174 14.21 -17.70 -10.78
C GLN A 174 12.81 -17.19 -11.16
N ASP A 175 12.43 -17.34 -12.43
CA ASP A 175 11.10 -16.94 -12.90
C ASP A 175 10.00 -17.91 -12.45
N GLN A 176 9.69 -17.92 -11.15
CA GLN A 176 8.72 -18.84 -10.56
C GLN A 176 8.08 -18.29 -9.29
N LEU A 177 6.85 -18.76 -9.04
CA LEU A 177 6.17 -18.65 -7.76
C LEU A 177 6.84 -19.58 -6.74
N ALA A 178 6.93 -19.17 -5.48
CA ALA A 178 7.46 -20.00 -4.41
C ALA A 178 6.41 -20.26 -3.34
N GLY A 179 5.93 -21.51 -3.32
CA GLY A 179 5.03 -22.06 -2.30
C GLY A 179 3.64 -21.42 -2.29
N VAL A 180 2.58 -22.22 -2.16
CA VAL A 180 1.24 -21.65 -1.87
C VAL A 180 1.12 -21.43 -0.37
N THR A 181 0.59 -20.27 0.02
CA THR A 181 0.41 -19.93 1.44
C THR A 181 -1.01 -20.15 1.93
N GLY A 182 -1.16 -20.15 3.25
CA GLY A 182 -2.48 -20.18 3.87
C GLY A 182 -3.27 -18.91 3.61
N ILE A 183 -4.59 -19.01 3.74
CA ILE A 183 -5.54 -17.91 3.47
C ILE A 183 -5.14 -16.59 4.15
N HIS A 184 -4.64 -16.61 5.38
CA HIS A 184 -4.30 -15.38 6.10
C HIS A 184 -3.11 -14.62 5.49
N TRP A 185 -2.22 -15.27 4.75
CA TRP A 185 -0.99 -14.63 4.27
C TRP A 185 -1.14 -14.11 2.85
N GLY A 186 -1.42 -14.99 1.88
CA GLY A 186 -1.59 -14.65 0.48
C GLY A 186 -3.02 -14.20 0.16
N THR A 187 -3.89 -15.14 -0.24
CA THR A 187 -5.23 -14.86 -0.80
C THR A 187 -6.09 -13.95 0.08
N GLY A 188 -6.09 -14.14 1.39
CA GLY A 188 -6.92 -13.37 2.30
C GLY A 188 -6.43 -11.93 2.46
N SER A 189 -5.12 -11.71 2.54
CA SER A 189 -4.59 -10.35 2.64
C SER A 189 -4.86 -9.56 1.36
N SER A 190 -4.73 -10.18 0.18
CA SER A 190 -5.02 -9.54 -1.11
C SER A 190 -6.50 -9.16 -1.24
N VAL A 191 -7.40 -10.12 -1.02
CA VAL A 191 -8.84 -9.92 -1.15
C VAL A 191 -9.36 -8.94 -0.10
N VAL A 192 -8.90 -9.01 1.15
CA VAL A 192 -9.33 -8.06 2.19
C VAL A 192 -8.82 -6.66 1.89
N SER A 193 -7.56 -6.52 1.46
CA SER A 193 -6.96 -5.21 1.19
C SER A 193 -7.65 -4.47 0.05
N ILE A 194 -7.98 -5.16 -1.06
CA ILE A 194 -8.73 -4.52 -2.15
C ILE A 194 -10.12 -4.09 -1.67
N HIS A 195 -10.81 -4.88 -0.84
CA HIS A 195 -12.13 -4.50 -0.33
C HIS A 195 -12.06 -3.30 0.62
N ILE A 196 -11.08 -3.25 1.52
CA ILE A 196 -10.86 -2.10 2.42
C ILE A 196 -10.60 -0.83 1.60
N ILE A 197 -9.67 -0.91 0.64
CA ILE A 197 -9.26 0.25 -0.17
C ILE A 197 -10.41 0.69 -1.07
N ARG A 198 -11.09 -0.24 -1.74
CA ARG A 198 -12.23 0.05 -2.61
C ARG A 198 -13.42 0.61 -1.84
N GLN A 199 -13.67 0.13 -0.61
CA GLN A 199 -14.73 0.68 0.24
C GLN A 199 -14.50 2.17 0.55
N GLN A 200 -13.26 2.61 0.64
CA GLN A 200 -12.93 4.01 0.93
C GLN A 200 -12.82 4.84 -0.35
N TYR A 201 -12.11 4.35 -1.37
CA TYR A 201 -11.68 5.13 -2.52
C TYR A 201 -12.30 4.71 -3.86
N GLY A 202 -13.18 3.70 -3.87
CA GLY A 202 -13.80 3.18 -5.09
C GLY A 202 -12.84 2.37 -5.95
N ASP A 203 -13.21 2.18 -7.21
CA ASP A 203 -12.39 1.54 -8.25
C ASP A 203 -11.37 2.53 -8.85
N ALA A 204 -11.67 3.82 -8.75
CA ALA A 204 -10.78 4.93 -9.09
C ALA A 204 -11.05 6.13 -8.18
N PHE A 205 -10.00 6.88 -7.86
CA PHE A 205 -10.09 8.01 -6.93
C PHE A 205 -9.53 9.30 -7.52
N ILE A 206 -10.23 10.41 -7.29
CA ILE A 206 -9.76 11.77 -7.61
C ILE A 206 -9.64 12.57 -6.32
N ASN A 207 -8.45 13.10 -6.04
CA ASN A 207 -8.26 14.14 -5.04
C ASN A 207 -8.54 15.50 -5.69
N VAL A 208 -9.64 16.14 -5.29
CA VAL A 208 -10.12 17.38 -5.91
C VAL A 208 -9.25 18.56 -5.50
N GLN A 209 -8.87 18.66 -4.22
CA GLN A 209 -8.05 19.76 -3.73
C GLN A 209 -6.66 19.79 -4.39
N GLN A 210 -6.05 18.62 -4.59
CA GLN A 210 -4.71 18.49 -5.16
C GLN A 210 -4.71 18.26 -6.69
N GLY A 211 -5.88 18.10 -7.30
CA GLY A 211 -6.04 18.04 -8.75
C GLY A 211 -5.43 16.83 -9.43
N TRP A 212 -5.49 15.65 -8.79
CA TRP A 212 -4.97 14.40 -9.37
C TRP A 212 -5.95 13.24 -9.21
N GLY A 213 -5.77 12.19 -10.00
CA GLY A 213 -6.51 10.94 -9.82
C GLY A 213 -5.67 9.70 -10.12
N VAL A 214 -6.03 8.60 -9.48
CA VAL A 214 -5.39 7.29 -9.60
C VAL A 214 -6.47 6.24 -9.77
N GLY A 215 -6.34 5.42 -10.83
CA GLY A 215 -7.17 4.21 -10.97
C GLY A 215 -6.63 3.12 -10.05
N ILE A 216 -7.51 2.35 -9.41
CA ILE A 216 -7.17 1.37 -8.38
C ILE A 216 -7.35 -0.03 -8.95
N ASP A 217 -8.59 -0.40 -9.23
CA ASP A 217 -8.96 -1.72 -9.75
C ASP A 217 -9.01 -1.69 -11.27
N GLY A 218 -7.98 -2.22 -11.95
CA GLY A 218 -8.00 -2.47 -13.40
C GLY A 218 -8.33 -1.29 -14.32
N CYS A 219 -8.20 -0.05 -13.86
CA CYS A 219 -8.46 1.16 -14.65
C CYS A 219 -7.36 2.22 -14.46
N ARG A 220 -7.36 3.23 -15.33
CA ARG A 220 -6.36 4.31 -15.32
C ARG A 220 -6.95 5.62 -15.82
N PHE A 221 -6.63 6.71 -15.12
CA PHE A 221 -6.86 8.06 -15.64
C PHE A 221 -5.79 8.42 -16.67
N ASP A 222 -6.21 8.91 -17.82
CA ASP A 222 -5.34 9.49 -18.84
C ASP A 222 -5.14 10.99 -18.59
N ASP A 223 -6.19 11.67 -18.11
CA ASP A 223 -6.12 13.04 -17.61
C ASP A 223 -7.05 13.22 -16.41
N VAL A 224 -6.71 14.18 -15.54
CA VAL A 224 -7.59 14.75 -14.53
C VAL A 224 -7.32 16.25 -14.49
N THR A 225 -8.37 17.05 -14.62
CA THR A 225 -8.33 18.51 -14.50
C THR A 225 -9.41 18.96 -13.53
N VAL A 226 -9.04 19.79 -12.55
CA VAL A 226 -9.97 20.37 -11.58
C VAL A 226 -9.88 21.89 -11.65
N ASN A 227 -11.00 22.54 -11.98
CA ASN A 227 -11.11 24.00 -12.10
C ASN A 227 -12.32 24.50 -11.32
N SER A 228 -12.11 25.07 -10.13
CA SER A 228 -13.19 25.54 -9.26
C SER A 228 -14.23 24.44 -8.99
N ASN A 229 -15.42 24.55 -9.61
CA ASN A 229 -16.51 23.58 -9.49
C ASN A 229 -16.69 22.75 -10.77
N ASP A 230 -15.69 22.70 -11.66
CA ASP A 230 -15.67 21.87 -12.87
C ASP A 230 -14.56 20.83 -12.75
N ILE A 231 -14.92 19.55 -12.76
CA ILE A 231 -13.99 18.42 -12.76
C ILE A 231 -14.09 17.74 -14.12
N ARG A 232 -12.95 17.55 -14.77
CA ARG A 232 -12.86 16.82 -16.04
C ARG A 232 -11.86 15.70 -15.90
N PHE A 233 -12.18 14.54 -16.43
CA PHE A 233 -11.24 13.45 -16.48
C PHE A 233 -11.52 12.51 -17.65
N SER A 234 -10.47 11.81 -18.04
CA SER A 234 -10.53 10.70 -18.99
C SER A 234 -10.11 9.42 -18.26
N LEU A 235 -10.95 8.39 -18.30
CA LEU A 235 -10.77 7.12 -17.61
C LEU A 235 -10.94 5.97 -18.59
N ARG A 236 -9.99 5.03 -18.58
CA ARG A 236 -10.00 3.83 -19.42
C ARG A 236 -9.84 2.55 -18.61
N ASP A 237 -10.41 1.47 -19.13
CA ASP A 237 -10.18 0.13 -18.63
C ASP A 237 -8.83 -0.39 -19.14
N VAL A 238 -8.06 -1.05 -18.28
CA VAL A 238 -6.75 -1.64 -18.65
C VAL A 238 -6.76 -3.17 -18.62
N VAL A 239 -7.91 -3.78 -18.32
CA VAL A 239 -8.10 -5.24 -18.30
C VAL A 239 -8.95 -5.73 -19.48
N HIS A 240 -9.28 -4.83 -20.41
CA HIS A 240 -10.07 -5.08 -21.62
C HIS A 240 -11.43 -5.75 -21.35
N SER A 241 -12.09 -5.35 -20.27
CA SER A 241 -13.39 -5.89 -19.87
C SER A 241 -14.41 -4.76 -19.68
N PRO A 242 -15.46 -4.67 -20.54
CA PRO A 242 -16.49 -3.64 -20.39
C PRO A 242 -17.18 -3.76 -19.04
N ARG A 243 -17.09 -2.71 -18.22
CA ARG A 243 -17.64 -2.73 -16.87
C ARG A 243 -17.91 -1.34 -16.34
N LYS A 244 -18.67 -1.30 -15.25
CA LYS A 244 -18.85 -0.10 -14.47
C LYS A 244 -17.75 -0.01 -13.44
N VAL A 245 -17.11 1.15 -13.35
CA VAL A 245 -16.15 1.48 -12.29
C VAL A 245 -16.74 2.56 -11.40
N LEU A 246 -16.58 2.38 -10.09
CA LEU A 246 -16.99 3.37 -9.10
C LEU A 246 -15.89 4.41 -8.94
N VAL A 247 -16.12 5.63 -9.42
CA VAL A 247 -15.19 6.76 -9.24
C VAL A 247 -15.59 7.54 -7.99
N ARG A 248 -14.68 7.66 -7.02
CA ARG A 248 -14.87 8.48 -5.82
C ARG A 248 -13.99 9.73 -5.82
N PHE A 249 -14.46 10.73 -5.11
CA PHE A 249 -13.81 12.03 -5.02
C PHE A 249 -13.57 12.39 -3.57
N GLY A 250 -12.35 12.79 -3.25
CA GLY A 250 -11.97 13.25 -1.91
C GLY A 250 -11.52 14.70 -1.92
N ASP A 251 -11.44 15.27 -0.71
CA ASP A 251 -11.01 16.65 -0.46
C ASP A 251 -11.79 17.68 -1.32
N LEU A 252 -13.11 17.46 -1.44
CA LEU A 252 -14.05 18.37 -2.10
C LEU A 252 -14.19 19.63 -1.27
N MET A 253 -14.10 20.80 -1.90
CA MET A 253 -14.16 22.13 -1.26
C MET A 253 -15.51 22.83 -1.44
N SER A 254 -16.30 22.40 -2.42
CA SER A 254 -17.60 23.00 -2.79
C SER A 254 -18.76 22.01 -2.59
N ASP A 255 -19.98 22.52 -2.51
CA ASP A 255 -21.18 21.69 -2.30
C ASP A 255 -21.68 20.99 -3.57
N SER A 256 -21.26 21.46 -4.75
CA SER A 256 -21.56 20.82 -6.03
C SER A 256 -20.48 21.05 -7.07
N TYR A 257 -20.37 20.11 -8.00
CA TYR A 257 -19.44 20.15 -9.12
C TYR A 257 -20.14 19.74 -10.40
N ARG A 258 -19.73 20.34 -11.52
CA ARG A 258 -20.00 19.85 -12.86
C ARG A 258 -18.89 18.87 -13.22
N VAL A 259 -19.23 17.63 -13.56
CA VAL A 259 -18.28 16.58 -13.89
C VAL A 259 -18.41 16.20 -15.36
N THR A 260 -17.32 16.32 -16.10
CA THR A 260 -17.19 15.93 -17.51
C THR A 260 -16.30 14.69 -17.60
N MET A 261 -16.81 13.60 -18.18
CA MET A 261 -16.11 12.32 -18.23
C MET A 261 -15.93 11.88 -19.67
N ASN A 262 -14.72 11.50 -20.09
CA ASN A 262 -14.46 10.96 -21.42
C ASN A 262 -15.04 11.83 -22.57
N GLY A 263 -15.01 13.16 -22.40
CA GLY A 263 -15.54 14.12 -23.37
C GLY A 263 -17.08 14.24 -23.44
N THR A 264 -17.83 13.57 -22.58
CA THR A 264 -19.30 13.69 -22.50
C THR A 264 -19.74 15.05 -21.92
N PRO A 265 -20.97 15.53 -22.20
CA PRO A 265 -21.47 16.77 -21.61
C PRO A 265 -21.43 16.72 -20.07
N GLY A 266 -20.92 17.79 -19.45
CA GLY A 266 -20.77 17.84 -18.00
C GLY A 266 -22.10 17.76 -17.24
N VAL A 267 -22.16 16.86 -16.26
CA VAL A 267 -23.33 16.63 -15.39
C VAL A 267 -23.09 17.22 -14.00
N ALA A 268 -24.11 17.82 -13.40
CA ALA A 268 -24.00 18.36 -12.04
C ALA A 268 -24.18 17.26 -10.98
N TYR A 269 -23.26 17.19 -10.03
CA TYR A 269 -23.31 16.31 -8.87
C TYR A 269 -23.13 17.10 -7.59
N SER A 270 -23.84 16.71 -6.54
CA SER A 270 -23.59 17.22 -5.18
C SER A 270 -22.31 16.63 -4.59
N ARG A 271 -21.71 17.30 -3.61
CA ARG A 271 -20.57 16.80 -2.83
C ARG A 271 -20.82 15.37 -2.34
N LYS A 272 -21.98 15.12 -1.73
CA LYS A 272 -22.34 13.82 -1.17
C LYS A 272 -22.33 12.71 -2.23
N GLN A 273 -22.87 12.96 -3.43
CA GLN A 273 -22.86 11.97 -4.52
C GLN A 273 -21.43 11.64 -4.97
N LEU A 274 -20.52 12.62 -4.97
CA LEU A 274 -19.13 12.42 -5.35
C LEU A 274 -18.32 11.68 -4.27
N GLU A 275 -18.61 11.94 -2.99
CA GLU A 275 -18.03 11.20 -1.86
C GLU A 275 -18.52 9.73 -1.84
N GLU A 276 -19.81 9.51 -2.07
CA GLU A 276 -20.38 8.16 -2.19
C GLU A 276 -19.85 7.42 -3.43
N GLY A 277 -19.60 8.17 -4.51
CA GLY A 277 -19.04 7.72 -5.76
C GLY A 277 -20.07 7.65 -6.89
N ILE A 278 -19.60 7.77 -8.12
CA ILE A 278 -20.42 7.72 -9.34
C ILE A 278 -19.95 6.57 -10.23
N GLU A 279 -20.89 5.83 -10.80
CA GLU A 279 -20.58 4.75 -11.72
C GLU A 279 -20.26 5.31 -13.11
N VAL A 280 -19.12 4.91 -13.65
CA VAL A 280 -18.67 5.27 -15.00
C VAL A 280 -18.56 3.99 -15.81
N GLN A 281 -19.22 3.97 -16.98
CA GLN A 281 -19.07 2.88 -17.93
C GLN A 281 -17.78 3.11 -18.73
N ILE A 282 -16.88 2.13 -18.69
CA ILE A 282 -15.62 2.09 -19.45
C ILE A 282 -15.45 0.76 -20.17
#